data_AF-A0A6J7I8N6-F1
#
_entry.id   AF-A0A6J7I8N6-F1
#
_cell.length_a   1.000
_cell.length_b   1.000
_cell.length_c   1.000
_cell.angle_alpha   90.00
_cell.angle_beta   90.00
_cell.angle_gamma   90.00
#
_symmetry.space_group_name_H-M   'P 1'
#
loop_
_entity.id
_entity.type
_entity.pdbx_description
1 polymer ?
#
loop_
_entity_poly.entity_id
_entity_poly.type
_entity_poly.pdbx_seq_one_letter_code
_entity_poly.pdbx_strand_id
1 'polypeptide(L)'
;MAIGEGNGPVNALDAALRTAIGSRFPALDRISLTDFKVRVLDTGKGTGAVTRVLLDSTNGTREWTTIGVSENIIEASWQALTDSLVYGLLHTHD
;
A
#
# COMPACT_ATOMS: atom_id res chain seq x y z
N MET A 1 5.88 -17.41 6.80
CA MET A 1 5.82 -16.11 7.48
C MET A 1 6.96 -15.28 6.92
N ALA A 2 6.69 -14.10 6.36
CA ALA A 2 7.71 -13.20 5.86
C ALA A 2 7.83 -12.00 6.81
N ILE A 3 9.04 -11.47 6.94
CA ILE A 3 9.35 -10.31 7.77
C ILE A 3 9.95 -9.27 6.82
N GLY A 4 9.53 -8.03 6.95
CA GLY A 4 10.04 -6.91 6.18
C GLY A 4 10.45 -5.78 7.11
N GLU A 5 11.57 -5.15 6.79
CA GLU A 5 12.06 -3.96 7.46
C GLU A 5 11.88 -2.75 6.54
N GLY A 6 11.77 -1.56 7.11
CA GLY A 6 11.58 -0.34 6.34
C GLY A 6 11.52 0.90 7.21
N ASN A 7 11.54 2.07 6.56
CA ASN A 7 11.53 3.37 7.23
C ASN A 7 10.15 3.75 7.83
N GLY A 8 9.22 2.79 7.87
CA GLY A 8 7.87 2.96 8.41
C GLY A 8 7.02 1.69 8.22
N PRO A 9 5.83 1.63 8.84
CA PRO A 9 5.00 0.42 8.86
C PRO A 9 4.57 -0.05 7.47
N VAL A 10 4.27 0.88 6.56
CA VAL A 10 3.85 0.53 5.19
C VAL A 10 5.01 -0.02 4.37
N ASN A 11 6.20 0.55 4.51
CA ASN A 11 7.38 0.05 3.82
C ASN A 11 7.79 -1.34 4.34
N ALA A 12 7.69 -1.58 5.65
CA ALA A 12 7.88 -2.90 6.24
C ALA A 12 6.86 -3.93 5.73
N LEU A 13 5.57 -3.56 5.62
CA LEU A 13 4.53 -4.41 5.06
C LEU A 13 4.77 -4.74 3.57
N ASP A 14 5.13 -3.74 2.76
CA ASP A 14 5.47 -3.93 1.35
C ASP A 14 6.68 -4.86 1.17
N ALA A 15 7.75 -4.64 1.94
CA ALA A 15 8.92 -5.51 1.94
C ALA A 15 8.56 -6.95 2.31
N ALA A 16 7.80 -7.15 3.40
CA ALA A 16 7.36 -8.47 3.84
C ALA A 16 6.52 -9.18 2.77
N LEU A 17 5.60 -8.45 2.13
CA LEU A 17 4.75 -8.99 1.07
C LEU A 17 5.57 -9.37 -0.15
N ARG A 18 6.49 -8.50 -0.60
CA ARG A 18 7.39 -8.79 -1.73
C ARG A 18 8.26 -10.02 -1.46
N THR A 19 8.77 -10.19 -0.23
CA THR A 19 9.48 -11.43 0.15
C THR A 19 8.55 -12.65 0.07
N ALA A 20 7.28 -12.51 0.46
CA ALA A 20 6.33 -13.62 0.47
C ALA A 20 5.91 -14.09 -0.93
N ILE A 21 5.71 -13.18 -1.89
CA ILE A 21 5.10 -13.50 -3.19
C ILE A 21 5.95 -13.14 -4.41
N GLY A 22 7.07 -12.43 -4.25
CA GLY A 22 7.89 -11.90 -5.34
C GLY A 22 8.38 -12.96 -6.33
N SER A 23 8.75 -14.15 -5.85
CA SER A 23 9.19 -15.26 -6.71
C SER A 23 8.11 -15.72 -7.69
N ARG A 24 6.83 -15.59 -7.32
CA ARG A 24 5.69 -15.97 -8.17
C ARG A 24 5.20 -14.84 -9.07
N PHE A 25 5.48 -13.60 -8.70
CA PHE A 25 5.07 -12.38 -9.41
C PHE A 25 6.27 -11.45 -9.68
N PRO A 26 7.20 -11.80 -10.59
CA PRO A 26 8.37 -10.98 -10.89
C PRO A 26 8.03 -9.56 -11.38
N ALA A 27 6.82 -9.38 -11.93
CA ALA A 27 6.34 -8.07 -12.36
C ALA A 27 6.18 -7.06 -11.21
N LEU A 28 6.14 -7.52 -9.95
CA LEU A 28 6.17 -6.67 -8.76
C LEU A 28 7.39 -5.74 -8.73
N ASP A 29 8.54 -6.17 -9.28
CA ASP A 29 9.77 -5.37 -9.28
C ASP A 29 9.65 -4.08 -10.11
N ARG A 30 8.66 -4.02 -11.00
CA ARG A 30 8.36 -2.80 -11.77
C ARG A 30 7.50 -1.82 -11.02
N ILE A 31 6.79 -2.27 -9.98
CA ILE A 31 5.85 -1.46 -9.22
C ILE A 31 6.57 -0.84 -8.04
N SER A 32 6.51 0.48 -7.90
CA SER A 32 7.05 1.21 -6.75
C SER A 32 6.00 2.13 -6.12
N LEU A 33 6.02 2.22 -4.79
CA LEU A 33 5.26 3.19 -4.03
C LEU A 33 5.99 4.54 -4.11
N THR A 34 5.29 5.59 -4.56
CA THR A 34 5.89 6.91 -4.78
C THR A 34 5.48 7.94 -3.74
N ASP A 35 4.30 7.77 -3.12
CA ASP A 35 3.86 8.64 -2.04
C ASP A 35 2.92 7.92 -1.07
N PHE A 36 2.91 8.39 0.18
CA PHE A 36 2.06 7.91 1.27
C PHE A 36 1.49 9.08 2.05
N LYS A 37 0.17 9.23 2.03
CA LYS A 37 -0.54 10.33 2.69
C LYS A 37 -1.60 9.79 3.63
N VAL A 38 -1.62 10.33 4.85
CA VAL A 38 -2.64 10.01 5.87
C VAL A 38 -3.55 11.22 6.09
N ARG A 39 -4.86 10.95 6.17
CA ARG A 39 -5.90 11.93 6.48
C ARG A 39 -6.84 11.35 7.53
N VAL A 40 -6.95 12.01 8.68
CA VAL A 40 -7.95 11.67 9.70
C VAL A 40 -9.25 12.40 9.34
N LEU A 41 -10.34 11.65 9.15
CA LEU A 41 -11.61 12.18 8.63
C LEU A 41 -12.54 12.72 9.72
N ASP A 42 -12.56 12.06 10.89
CA ASP A 42 -13.42 12.44 12.00
C ASP A 42 -12.63 12.46 13.30
N THR A 43 -12.10 13.64 13.65
CA THR A 43 -11.33 13.83 14.88
C THR A 43 -12.22 13.91 16.13
N GLY A 44 -13.55 13.95 15.97
CA GLY A 44 -14.51 14.09 17.08
C GLY A 44 -14.69 12.82 17.91
N LYS A 45 -14.28 11.66 17.40
CA LYS A 45 -14.45 10.34 18.05
C LYS A 45 -13.22 9.84 18.83
N GLY A 46 -12.18 10.66 19.00
CA GLY A 46 -10.97 10.25 19.71
C GLY A 46 -10.29 9.05 19.02
N THR A 47 -10.21 7.90 19.69
CA THR A 47 -9.60 6.68 19.13
C THR A 47 -10.44 5.98 18.05
N GLY A 48 -11.72 6.32 17.91
CA GLY A 48 -12.59 5.84 16.82
C GLY A 48 -12.54 6.72 15.58
N ALA A 49 -11.49 7.55 15.45
CA ALA A 49 -11.34 8.43 14.30
C ALA A 49 -11.03 7.62 13.04
N VAL A 50 -11.88 7.76 12.03
CA VAL A 50 -11.68 7.07 10.75
C VAL A 50 -10.45 7.67 10.06
N THR A 51 -9.48 6.81 9.75
CA THR A 51 -8.27 7.16 9.04
C THR A 51 -8.39 6.76 7.57
N ARG A 52 -8.03 7.68 6.68
CA ARG A 52 -7.88 7.45 5.25
C ARG A 52 -6.40 7.47 4.89
N VAL A 53 -5.94 6.41 4.24
CA VAL A 53 -4.60 6.30 3.69
C VAL A 53 -4.70 6.37 2.17
N LEU A 54 -3.92 7.25 1.56
CA LEU A 54 -3.73 7.30 0.12
C LEU A 54 -2.32 6.82 -0.18
N LEU A 55 -2.20 5.89 -1.14
CA LEU A 55 -0.93 5.41 -1.66
C LEU A 55 -0.86 5.70 -3.14
N ASP A 56 0.16 6.47 -3.52
CA ASP A 56 0.49 6.71 -4.91
C ASP A 56 1.54 5.68 -5.35
N SER A 57 1.42 5.17 -6.56
CA SER A 57 2.30 4.13 -7.08
C SER A 57 2.50 4.28 -8.59
N THR A 58 3.59 3.71 -9.09
CA THR A 58 3.90 3.67 -10.51
C THR A 58 4.47 2.33 -10.91
N ASN A 59 4.32 1.96 -12.19
CA ASN A 59 5.05 0.87 -12.83
C ASN A 59 6.12 1.39 -13.83
N GLY A 60 6.40 2.71 -13.80
CA GLY A 60 7.27 3.39 -14.76
C GLY A 60 6.58 3.88 -16.04
N THR A 61 5.36 3.40 -16.35
CA THR A 61 4.57 3.85 -17.52
C THR A 61 3.27 4.52 -17.12
N ARG A 62 2.64 4.05 -16.05
CA ARG A 62 1.40 4.58 -15.47
C ARG A 62 1.64 4.96 -14.02
N GLU A 63 0.84 5.89 -13.55
CA GLU A 63 0.71 6.25 -12.15
C GLU A 63 -0.73 5.98 -11.71
N TRP A 64 -0.90 5.57 -10.46
CA TRP A 64 -2.21 5.37 -9.87
C TRP A 64 -2.19 5.66 -8.37
N THR A 65 -3.37 5.94 -7.84
CA THR A 65 -3.60 6.13 -6.40
C THR A 65 -4.62 5.12 -5.93
N THR A 66 -4.33 4.46 -4.80
CA THR A 66 -5.30 3.65 -4.08
C THR A 66 -5.59 4.24 -2.71
N ILE A 67 -6.76 3.90 -2.17
CA ILE A 67 -7.26 4.46 -0.93
C ILE A 67 -7.73 3.33 -0.02
N GLY A 68 -7.21 3.30 1.20
CA GLY A 68 -7.73 2.45 2.29
C GLY A 68 -8.36 3.32 3.37
N VAL A 69 -9.42 2.81 3.99
CA VAL A 69 -10.20 3.56 5.00
C VAL A 69 -10.55 2.62 6.14
N SER A 70 -10.03 2.91 7.34
CA SER A 70 -10.31 2.16 8.55
C SER A 70 -10.10 3.04 9.78
N GLU A 71 -10.72 2.70 10.90
CA GLU A 71 -10.38 3.27 12.22
C GLU A 71 -8.95 2.85 12.65
N ASN A 72 -8.40 1.78 12.07
CA ASN A 72 -7.03 1.33 12.29
C ASN A 72 -6.12 1.72 11.11
N ILE A 73 -5.09 2.54 11.38
CA ILE A 73 -4.12 2.99 10.36
C ILE A 73 -3.38 1.85 9.67
N ILE A 74 -3.10 0.75 10.38
CA ILE A 74 -2.40 -0.41 9.81
C ILE A 74 -3.30 -1.12 8.81
N GLU A 75 -4.59 -1.28 9.14
CA GLU A 75 -5.57 -1.88 8.24
C GLU A 75 -5.82 -1.00 7.00
N ALA A 76 -6.00 0.31 7.19
CA ALA A 76 -6.16 1.25 6.08
C ALA A 76 -4.92 1.21 5.15
N SER A 77 -3.71 1.12 5.73
CA SER A 77 -2.48 1.00 4.96
C SER A 77 -2.39 -0.32 4.19
N TRP A 78 -2.77 -1.43 4.82
CA TRP A 78 -2.76 -2.75 4.18
C TRP A 78 -3.73 -2.84 3.00
N GLN A 79 -4.95 -2.28 3.17
CA GLN A 79 -5.94 -2.19 2.10
C GLN A 79 -5.41 -1.41 0.90
N ALA A 80 -4.93 -0.18 1.13
CA ALA A 80 -4.37 0.66 0.07
C ALA A 80 -3.19 -0.04 -0.64
N LEU A 81 -2.29 -0.66 0.12
CA LEU A 81 -1.11 -1.33 -0.44
C LEU A 81 -1.50 -2.52 -1.31
N THR A 82 -2.38 -3.39 -0.81
CA THR A 82 -2.80 -4.59 -1.53
C THR A 82 -3.53 -4.22 -2.81
N ASP A 83 -4.45 -3.25 -2.75
CA ASP A 83 -5.16 -2.75 -3.92
C ASP A 83 -4.18 -2.15 -4.95
N SER A 84 -3.15 -1.43 -4.49
CA SER A 84 -2.15 -0.84 -5.39
C SER A 84 -1.35 -1.91 -6.14
N LEU A 85 -0.87 -2.92 -5.42
CA LEU A 85 -0.08 -4.00 -6.03
C LEU A 85 -0.94 -4.85 -6.97
N VAL A 86 -2.19 -5.15 -6.60
CA VAL A 86 -3.12 -5.86 -7.49
C VAL A 86 -3.38 -5.06 -8.76
N TYR A 87 -3.69 -3.76 -8.64
CA TYR A 87 -3.89 -2.90 -9.79
C TYR A 87 -2.65 -2.89 -10.69
N GLY A 88 -1.46 -2.68 -10.12
CA GLY A 88 -0.21 -2.69 -10.88
C GLY A 88 0.03 -4.01 -11.62
N LEU A 89 -0.17 -5.16 -10.94
CA LEU A 89 0.00 -6.49 -11.55
C LEU A 89 -1.00 -6.78 -12.66
N LEU A 90 -2.22 -6.25 -12.59
CA LEU A 90 -3.21 -6.39 -13.66
C LEU A 90 -2.86 -5.55 -14.90
N HIS A 91 -2.04 -4.50 -14.75
CA HIS A 91 -1.67 -3.57 -15.81
C HIS A 91 -0.18 -3.65 -16.19
N THR A 92 0.53 -4.72 -15.83
CA THR A 92 1.95 -4.91 -16.20
C THR A 92 2.19 -5.37 -17.66
N HIS A 93 1.12 -5.69 -18.40
CA HIS A 93 1.18 -6.14 -19.79
C HIS A 93 0.76 -5.08 -20.83
N ASP A 94 0.44 -3.86 -20.37
CA ASP A 94 0.12 -2.71 -21.23
C ASP A 94 1.38 -1.95 -21.67
#